data_AF-A0A1G6M3U6-F1
#
_entry.id   AF-A0A1G6M3U6-F1
#
_cell.length_a   1.000
_cell.length_b   1.000
_cell.length_c   1.000
_cell.angle_alpha   90.00
_cell.angle_beta   90.00
_cell.angle_gamma   90.00
#
_symmetry.space_group_name_H-M   'P 1'
#
loop_
_entity.id
_entity.type
_entity.pdbx_description
1 polymer ?
#
loop_
_entity_poly.entity_id
_entity_poly.type
_entity_poly.pdbx_seq_one_letter_code
_entity_poly.pdbx_strand_id
1 'polypeptide(L)'
;MDGRVLTGVGLGLLAPREATRRHLRAGLSLEQFFDELNRQGVRYAVLRWFETLPDVEPGEDVDVLVADEDLPRLRSLLASHRVAPARQAFDVYSETGLPGSDFRGIPYLSPALAARVLDRAVLWRGRYRVPSPADHFDSMAYHVAYHKGLRSGLPAEPGGSPATGSPEHDYVAVLGGLAADAGLSVRLTLADLDAHLAASGLRPPLDTLEKLAEANPWLRDALEREFGPADADLPGLAVFVVREQAAGLLDRVRAELVREGWEPLATVPLDPAQAARVRARVRGGNWGAGPFAVSGGGPAAYVVAFDLAAVVEGATSSPERVTASKLAVRRRLLAGRPAGARFNPLHSSDNARQALDYLDALDDPALVAGLRARIAELRAATAFPYPVVELLPSGRRRAVTAVVDHPEFGKCVCKVFHPGARRFLERELRARTELADLPEVPALLEAGDTWLLSPRYTDTRAHVRRPLPDGPHAQLTPATSRALARLARTVHERGGFLLDLTPLNLVSDAVEGLKVIDWEFLQAFPGERPALLDSPTVRGRDDRSPDVDTPLGVSSSAGAVLTVFSPRVTGVPRRLLLTRPAWAVAPLAEPGMALAWLLLTLRTAVKRSRPRVLRAARRAARGAVVGVASLRG
;
A
#
# COMPACT_ATOMS: atom_id res chain seq x y z
N MET A 1 -9.26 -28.43 5.38
CA MET A 1 -8.95 -27.80 6.68
C MET A 1 -8.36 -26.43 6.39
N ASP A 2 -9.09 -25.40 6.80
CA ASP A 2 -9.04 -24.06 6.22
C ASP A 2 -7.83 -23.22 6.66
N GLY A 3 -6.98 -22.86 5.68
CA GLY A 3 -6.02 -21.78 5.78
C GLY A 3 -6.69 -20.43 5.48
N ARG A 4 -7.25 -19.78 6.49
CA ARG A 4 -7.67 -18.37 6.39
C ARG A 4 -6.44 -17.47 6.39
N VAL A 5 -6.05 -17.02 5.21
CA VAL A 5 -5.15 -15.88 5.03
C VAL A 5 -5.84 -14.62 5.60
N LEU A 6 -5.28 -14.12 6.69
CA LEU A 6 -5.68 -12.86 7.33
C LEU A 6 -5.25 -11.70 6.43
N THR A 7 -6.18 -11.16 5.65
CA THR A 7 -5.98 -9.87 4.98
C THR A 7 -5.96 -8.73 6.01
N GLY A 8 -5.05 -7.79 5.77
CA GLY A 8 -4.62 -6.71 6.67
C GLY A 8 -5.71 -6.07 7.55
N VAL A 9 -5.44 -6.11 8.84
CA VAL A 9 -6.13 -5.32 9.87
C VAL A 9 -5.79 -3.84 9.64
N GLY A 10 -6.66 -3.11 8.94
CA GLY A 10 -6.37 -1.68 8.71
C GLY A 10 -7.38 -0.91 7.88
N LEU A 11 -8.68 -1.00 8.17
CA LEU A 11 -9.69 0.01 7.80
C LEU A 11 -11.00 -0.27 8.54
N GLY A 12 -11.14 0.27 9.75
CA GLY A 12 -12.47 0.48 10.33
C GLY A 12 -13.16 1.61 9.57
N LEU A 13 -14.35 1.33 9.03
CA LEU A 13 -15.20 2.18 8.17
C LEU A 13 -14.96 2.05 6.65
N LEU A 14 -14.83 0.83 6.13
CA LEU A 14 -15.38 0.53 4.80
C LEU A 14 -16.73 -0.16 5.00
N ALA A 15 -17.76 0.32 4.31
CA ALA A 15 -19.03 -0.39 4.18
C ALA A 15 -18.74 -1.84 3.73
N PRO A 16 -19.51 -2.85 4.19
CA PRO A 16 -19.31 -4.22 3.74
C PRO A 16 -19.32 -4.26 2.21
N ARG A 17 -18.24 -4.77 1.60
CA ARG A 17 -18.16 -4.94 0.15
C ARG A 17 -19.37 -5.73 -0.30
N GLU A 18 -20.14 -5.16 -1.22
CA GLU A 18 -21.21 -5.90 -1.88
C GLU A 18 -20.60 -7.04 -2.70
N ALA A 19 -21.17 -8.24 -2.59
CA ALA A 19 -20.69 -9.41 -3.33
C ALA A 19 -21.07 -9.32 -4.83
N THR A 20 -20.20 -9.79 -5.72
CA THR A 20 -20.48 -9.90 -7.17
C THR A 20 -21.72 -10.76 -7.45
N ARG A 21 -21.91 -11.83 -6.67
CA ARG A 21 -23.08 -12.70 -6.77
C ARG A 21 -24.36 -12.03 -6.27
N ARG A 22 -25.40 -12.13 -7.08
CA ARG A 22 -26.75 -11.59 -6.87
C ARG A 22 -27.81 -12.67 -7.12
N HIS A 23 -29.02 -12.43 -6.65
CA HIS A 23 -30.14 -13.36 -6.88
C HIS A 23 -31.30 -12.63 -7.53
N LEU A 24 -32.06 -13.35 -8.35
CA LEU A 24 -33.25 -12.80 -8.99
C LEU A 24 -34.27 -12.29 -7.95
N ARG A 25 -34.93 -11.18 -8.26
CA ARG A 25 -36.00 -10.63 -7.40
C ARG A 25 -37.21 -11.56 -7.36
N ALA A 26 -37.94 -11.52 -6.25
CA ALA A 26 -39.16 -12.32 -6.08
C ALA A 26 -40.22 -11.95 -7.11
N GLY A 27 -40.93 -12.94 -7.66
CA GLY A 27 -42.04 -12.73 -8.58
C GLY A 27 -41.63 -12.34 -10.01
N LEU A 28 -40.35 -12.48 -10.34
CA LEU A 28 -39.81 -12.20 -11.66
C LEU A 28 -39.19 -13.49 -12.21
N SER A 29 -39.63 -13.93 -13.39
CA SER A 29 -39.02 -15.06 -14.10
C SER A 29 -37.72 -14.64 -14.80
N LEU A 30 -36.91 -15.62 -15.21
CA LEU A 30 -35.67 -15.33 -15.95
C LEU A 30 -35.96 -14.67 -17.30
N GLU A 31 -37.04 -15.06 -17.98
CA GLU A 31 -37.46 -14.42 -19.23
C GLU A 31 -37.91 -12.97 -18.99
N GLN A 32 -38.73 -12.73 -17.97
CA GLN A 32 -39.20 -11.39 -17.60
C GLN A 32 -38.03 -10.46 -17.23
N PHE A 33 -36.96 -11.00 -16.63
CA PHE A 33 -35.74 -10.25 -16.36
C PHE A 33 -35.11 -9.71 -17.63
N PHE A 34 -34.87 -10.55 -18.63
CA PHE A 34 -34.23 -10.11 -19.87
C PHE A 34 -35.15 -9.25 -20.74
N ASP A 35 -36.45 -9.55 -20.75
CA ASP A 35 -37.45 -8.70 -21.43
C ASP A 35 -37.43 -7.27 -20.83
N GLU A 36 -37.32 -7.16 -19.50
CA GLU A 36 -37.25 -5.88 -18.82
C GLU A 36 -35.93 -5.14 -19.08
N LEU A 37 -34.78 -5.84 -19.13
CA LEU A 37 -33.50 -5.25 -19.50
C LEU A 37 -33.54 -4.67 -20.93
N ASN A 38 -34.09 -5.44 -21.87
CA ASN A 38 -34.27 -4.99 -23.26
C ASN A 38 -35.21 -3.78 -23.35
N ARG A 39 -36.33 -3.81 -22.62
CA ARG A 39 -37.30 -2.70 -22.57
C ARG A 39 -36.69 -1.41 -22.01
N GLN A 40 -35.82 -1.53 -21.01
CA GLN A 40 -35.09 -0.40 -20.43
C GLN A 40 -33.89 0.06 -21.26
N GLY A 41 -33.56 -0.64 -22.35
CA GLY A 41 -32.40 -0.33 -23.19
C GLY A 41 -31.06 -0.54 -22.49
N VAL A 42 -31.00 -1.45 -21.52
CA VAL A 42 -29.76 -1.79 -20.80
C VAL A 42 -28.77 -2.41 -21.78
N ARG A 43 -27.53 -1.92 -21.79
CA ARG A 43 -26.41 -2.53 -22.52
C ARG A 43 -25.81 -3.67 -21.71
N TYR A 44 -26.15 -4.91 -22.08
CA TYR A 44 -25.67 -6.12 -21.40
C TYR A 44 -25.37 -7.25 -22.40
N ALA A 45 -24.63 -8.25 -21.94
CA ALA A 45 -24.44 -9.53 -22.63
C ALA A 45 -24.36 -10.70 -21.62
N VAL A 46 -25.06 -11.80 -21.89
CA VAL A 46 -24.88 -13.08 -21.17
C VAL A 46 -23.64 -13.76 -21.74
N LEU A 47 -22.62 -13.97 -20.91
CA LEU A 47 -21.26 -14.24 -21.39
C LEU A 47 -21.06 -15.66 -21.93
N ARG A 48 -21.74 -16.65 -21.36
CA ARG A 48 -21.58 -18.07 -21.69
C ARG A 48 -22.80 -18.87 -21.23
N TRP A 49 -22.92 -20.09 -21.75
CA TRP A 49 -23.98 -21.04 -21.42
C TRP A 49 -25.40 -20.51 -21.65
N PHE A 50 -25.53 -19.53 -22.54
CA PHE A 50 -26.83 -18.95 -22.86
C PHE A 50 -27.70 -19.89 -23.70
N GLU A 51 -27.12 -20.93 -24.29
CA GLU A 51 -27.76 -21.89 -25.18
C GLU A 51 -28.85 -22.72 -24.49
N THR A 52 -28.74 -22.90 -23.17
CA THR A 52 -29.72 -23.62 -22.36
C THR A 52 -30.83 -22.71 -21.82
N LEU A 53 -30.71 -21.38 -21.95
CA LEU A 53 -31.71 -20.46 -21.40
C LEU A 53 -33.11 -20.67 -22.01
N PRO A 54 -34.17 -20.61 -21.18
CA PRO A 54 -34.19 -20.16 -19.77
C PRO A 54 -33.83 -21.23 -18.72
N ASP A 55 -33.51 -22.46 -19.13
CA ASP A 55 -33.22 -23.56 -18.23
C ASP A 55 -31.75 -23.50 -17.77
N VAL A 56 -31.55 -23.28 -16.46
CA VAL A 56 -30.24 -23.23 -15.82
C VAL A 56 -30.09 -24.44 -14.91
N GLU A 57 -28.99 -25.16 -15.01
CA GLU A 57 -28.76 -26.35 -14.20
C GLU A 57 -28.76 -26.02 -12.69
N PRO A 58 -29.26 -26.92 -11.83
CA PRO A 58 -29.30 -26.67 -10.39
C PRO A 58 -27.90 -26.38 -9.80
N GLY A 59 -27.71 -25.16 -9.31
CA GLY A 59 -26.45 -24.72 -8.70
C GLY A 59 -25.56 -23.86 -9.61
N GLU A 60 -25.87 -23.80 -10.90
CA GLU A 60 -25.23 -22.91 -11.87
C GLU A 60 -25.78 -21.47 -11.77
N ASP A 61 -24.95 -20.51 -12.14
CA ASP A 61 -25.28 -19.09 -12.18
C ASP A 61 -25.21 -18.51 -13.59
N VAL A 62 -25.90 -17.38 -13.80
CA VAL A 62 -25.90 -16.68 -15.08
C VAL A 62 -24.87 -15.55 -15.02
N ASP A 63 -23.82 -15.66 -15.81
CA ASP A 63 -22.79 -14.62 -15.93
C ASP A 63 -23.22 -13.53 -16.91
N VAL A 64 -23.32 -12.31 -16.40
CA VAL A 64 -23.75 -11.14 -17.20
C VAL A 64 -22.70 -10.05 -17.13
N LEU A 65 -22.29 -9.54 -18.29
CA LEU A 65 -21.55 -8.29 -18.42
C LEU A 65 -22.53 -7.15 -18.69
N VAL A 66 -22.34 -6.00 -18.04
CA VAL A 66 -23.16 -4.79 -18.21
C VAL A 66 -22.29 -3.54 -18.34
N ALA A 67 -22.75 -2.57 -19.12
CA ALA A 67 -22.10 -1.26 -19.18
C ALA A 67 -22.13 -0.57 -17.80
N ASP A 68 -21.09 0.20 -17.48
CA ASP A 68 -20.95 0.85 -16.18
C ASP A 68 -22.13 1.78 -15.85
N GLU A 69 -22.62 2.53 -16.84
CA GLU A 69 -23.76 3.46 -16.70
C GLU A 69 -25.10 2.76 -16.46
N ASP A 70 -25.24 1.51 -16.90
CA ASP A 70 -26.47 0.73 -16.82
C ASP A 70 -26.50 -0.24 -15.63
N LEU A 71 -25.37 -0.42 -14.93
CA LEU A 71 -25.27 -1.25 -13.75
C LEU A 71 -26.34 -0.93 -12.67
N PRO A 72 -26.69 0.34 -12.37
CA PRO A 72 -27.77 0.64 -11.42
C PRO A 72 -29.14 0.12 -11.86
N ARG A 73 -29.43 0.16 -13.17
CA ARG A 73 -30.71 -0.30 -13.74
C ARG A 73 -30.83 -1.82 -13.60
N LEU A 74 -29.79 -2.55 -14.01
CA LEU A 74 -29.73 -4.01 -13.85
C LEU A 74 -29.84 -4.40 -12.36
N ARG A 75 -29.13 -3.71 -11.47
CA ARG A 75 -29.18 -3.97 -10.02
C ARG A 75 -30.57 -3.77 -9.42
N SER A 76 -31.42 -2.90 -9.97
CA SER A 76 -32.79 -2.69 -9.48
C SER A 76 -33.70 -3.92 -9.63
N LEU A 77 -33.33 -4.84 -10.54
CA LEU A 77 -34.05 -6.09 -10.83
C LEU A 77 -33.51 -7.28 -10.03
N LEU A 78 -32.39 -7.11 -9.31
CA LEU A 78 -31.73 -8.14 -8.52
C LEU A 78 -31.81 -7.85 -7.02
N ALA A 79 -31.81 -8.90 -6.21
CA ALA A 79 -31.73 -8.82 -4.77
C ALA A 79 -30.31 -9.15 -4.27
N SER A 80 -29.95 -8.60 -3.11
CA SER A 80 -28.66 -8.90 -2.47
C SER A 80 -28.54 -10.39 -2.09
N HIS A 81 -27.31 -10.87 -1.93
CA HIS A 81 -26.91 -12.23 -1.51
C HIS A 81 -27.54 -12.76 -0.19
N ARG A 82 -28.35 -11.97 0.51
CA ARG A 82 -28.97 -12.31 1.81
C ARG A 82 -30.37 -12.91 1.69
N VAL A 83 -30.88 -13.11 0.48
CA VAL A 83 -32.20 -13.69 0.22
C VAL A 83 -32.06 -15.20 -0.02
N ALA A 84 -33.11 -15.97 0.34
CA ALA A 84 -33.11 -17.44 0.39
C ALA A 84 -32.53 -18.13 -0.87
N PRO A 85 -31.84 -19.28 -0.70
CA PRO A 85 -31.07 -19.99 -1.74
C PRO A 85 -31.88 -20.59 -2.90
N ALA A 86 -33.20 -20.42 -2.93
CA ALA A 86 -34.07 -21.02 -3.95
C ALA A 86 -34.28 -20.14 -5.21
N ARG A 87 -33.36 -19.21 -5.50
CA ARG A 87 -33.50 -18.28 -6.63
C ARG A 87 -32.30 -18.32 -7.54
N GLN A 88 -32.55 -18.09 -8.83
CA GLN A 88 -31.50 -18.04 -9.84
C GLN A 88 -30.40 -17.05 -9.43
N ALA A 89 -29.17 -17.55 -9.38
CA ALA A 89 -27.99 -16.77 -9.09
C ALA A 89 -27.45 -16.12 -10.36
N PHE A 90 -26.89 -14.92 -10.19
CA PHE A 90 -26.21 -14.16 -11.22
C PHE A 90 -24.85 -13.71 -10.71
N ASP A 91 -23.82 -13.91 -11.51
CA ASP A 91 -22.56 -13.20 -11.36
C ASP A 91 -22.55 -12.01 -12.31
N VAL A 92 -22.66 -10.81 -11.73
CA VAL A 92 -22.79 -9.56 -12.50
C VAL A 92 -21.45 -8.86 -12.57
N TYR A 93 -20.93 -8.70 -13.77
CA TYR A 93 -19.69 -7.99 -14.05
C TYR A 93 -19.97 -6.68 -14.78
N SER A 94 -19.23 -5.63 -14.45
CA SER A 94 -19.30 -4.37 -15.19
C SER A 94 -18.04 -4.14 -16.02
N GLU A 95 -18.16 -3.31 -17.06
CA GLU A 95 -17.07 -2.98 -17.99
C GLU A 95 -15.75 -2.61 -17.28
N THR A 96 -15.79 -1.77 -16.25
CA THR A 96 -14.57 -1.37 -15.51
C THR A 96 -14.39 -2.06 -14.15
N GLY A 97 -15.19 -3.08 -13.83
CA GLY A 97 -15.15 -3.74 -12.51
C GLY A 97 -15.49 -2.78 -11.35
N LEU A 98 -16.64 -2.12 -11.43
CA LEU A 98 -17.19 -1.27 -10.38
C LEU A 98 -17.41 -2.08 -9.08
N PRO A 99 -17.46 -1.42 -7.90
CA PRO A 99 -17.59 -2.12 -6.63
C PRO A 99 -18.80 -3.07 -6.60
N GLY A 100 -18.55 -4.36 -6.34
CA GLY A 100 -19.59 -5.39 -6.29
C GLY A 100 -20.04 -5.87 -7.66
N SER A 101 -19.26 -5.58 -8.71
CA SER A 101 -19.34 -6.16 -10.05
C SER A 101 -17.93 -6.41 -10.63
N ASP A 102 -16.98 -6.65 -9.74
CA ASP A 102 -15.59 -6.95 -10.03
C ASP A 102 -15.29 -8.45 -9.84
N PHE A 103 -14.21 -8.92 -10.46
CA PHE A 103 -13.63 -10.24 -10.23
C PHE A 103 -12.37 -10.09 -9.39
N ARG A 104 -12.46 -10.41 -8.09
CA ARG A 104 -11.32 -10.36 -7.16
C ARG A 104 -10.61 -9.00 -7.10
N GLY A 105 -11.35 -7.90 -7.29
CA GLY A 105 -10.84 -6.53 -7.26
C GLY A 105 -10.39 -5.97 -8.61
N ILE A 106 -10.51 -6.72 -9.71
CA ILE A 106 -10.20 -6.29 -11.08
C ILE A 106 -11.41 -6.48 -12.01
N PRO A 107 -11.46 -5.83 -13.19
CA PRO A 107 -12.44 -6.12 -14.23
C PRO A 107 -12.44 -7.61 -14.62
N TYR A 108 -13.60 -8.16 -14.98
CA TYR A 108 -13.72 -9.57 -15.37
C TYR A 108 -13.09 -9.84 -16.74
N LEU A 109 -13.33 -8.99 -17.73
CA LEU A 109 -12.64 -8.96 -19.01
C LEU A 109 -11.74 -7.72 -19.07
N SER A 110 -10.77 -7.69 -19.99
CA SER A 110 -10.08 -6.43 -20.31
C SER A 110 -11.10 -5.40 -20.82
N PRO A 111 -10.96 -4.09 -20.52
CA PRO A 111 -11.96 -3.10 -20.94
C PRO A 111 -12.20 -3.07 -22.44
N ALA A 112 -11.15 -3.29 -23.25
CA ALA A 112 -11.29 -3.39 -24.69
C ALA A 112 -12.21 -4.55 -25.10
N LEU A 113 -12.04 -5.74 -24.50
CA LEU A 113 -12.90 -6.89 -24.75
C LEU A 113 -14.31 -6.69 -24.20
N ALA A 114 -14.45 -6.12 -23.00
CA ALA A 114 -15.74 -5.82 -22.39
C ALA A 114 -16.57 -4.86 -23.25
N ALA A 115 -15.98 -3.74 -23.67
CA ALA A 115 -16.61 -2.77 -24.56
C ALA A 115 -17.04 -3.44 -25.87
N ARG A 116 -16.13 -4.21 -26.49
CA ARG A 116 -16.39 -4.88 -27.77
C ARG A 116 -17.53 -5.91 -27.67
N VAL A 117 -17.58 -6.70 -26.59
CA VAL A 117 -18.68 -7.64 -26.32
C VAL A 117 -20.00 -6.91 -26.18
N LEU A 118 -20.05 -5.80 -25.44
CA LEU A 118 -21.28 -5.02 -25.22
C LEU A 118 -21.75 -4.33 -26.50
N ASP A 119 -20.84 -3.73 -27.27
CA ASP A 119 -21.16 -2.98 -28.49
C ASP A 119 -21.64 -3.88 -29.63
N ARG A 120 -21.10 -5.10 -29.70
CA ARG A 120 -21.39 -6.07 -30.77
C ARG A 120 -22.37 -7.16 -30.33
N ALA A 121 -22.96 -7.04 -29.14
CA ALA A 121 -23.89 -8.02 -28.62
C ALA A 121 -25.11 -8.19 -29.54
N VAL A 122 -25.47 -9.44 -29.84
CA VAL A 122 -26.59 -9.81 -30.71
C VAL A 122 -27.74 -10.41 -29.90
N LEU A 123 -28.96 -10.31 -30.41
CA LEU A 123 -30.12 -10.97 -29.79
C LEU A 123 -30.18 -12.45 -30.19
N TRP A 124 -29.92 -13.33 -29.24
CA TRP A 124 -30.14 -14.76 -29.38
C TRP A 124 -31.57 -15.13 -28.99
N ARG A 125 -32.21 -15.95 -29.83
CA ARG A 125 -33.65 -16.30 -29.76
C ARG A 125 -34.57 -15.07 -29.60
N GLY A 126 -34.18 -13.92 -30.14
CA GLY A 126 -34.94 -12.68 -30.07
C GLY A 126 -35.08 -12.06 -28.66
N ARG A 127 -34.37 -12.59 -27.66
CA ARG A 127 -34.54 -12.17 -26.25
C ARG A 127 -33.24 -11.92 -25.51
N TYR A 128 -32.25 -12.79 -25.63
CA TYR A 128 -31.05 -12.72 -24.80
C TYR A 128 -29.96 -11.98 -25.56
N ARG A 129 -29.46 -10.84 -25.06
CA ARG A 129 -28.23 -10.26 -25.61
C ARG A 129 -27.04 -11.13 -25.23
N VAL A 130 -26.29 -11.57 -26.23
CA VAL A 130 -25.12 -12.45 -26.09
C VAL A 130 -23.97 -11.90 -26.95
N PRO A 131 -22.72 -12.30 -26.69
CA PRO A 131 -21.59 -11.92 -27.55
C PRO A 131 -21.84 -12.30 -29.01
N SER A 132 -21.31 -11.53 -29.96
CA SER A 132 -21.24 -11.98 -31.36
C SER A 132 -20.40 -13.27 -31.47
N PRO A 133 -20.52 -14.09 -32.52
CA PRO A 133 -19.79 -15.37 -32.61
C PRO A 133 -18.27 -15.25 -32.35
N ALA A 134 -17.62 -14.25 -32.95
CA ALA A 134 -16.20 -13.99 -32.73
C ALA A 134 -15.91 -13.50 -31.30
N ASP A 135 -16.77 -12.64 -30.76
CA ASP A 135 -16.62 -12.15 -29.37
C ASP A 135 -16.92 -13.25 -28.34
N HIS A 136 -17.75 -14.23 -28.68
CA HIS A 136 -18.01 -15.39 -27.83
C HIS A 136 -16.74 -16.24 -27.72
N PHE A 137 -16.07 -16.52 -28.84
CA PHE A 137 -14.76 -17.20 -28.82
C PHE A 137 -13.76 -16.43 -27.96
N ASP A 138 -13.59 -15.12 -28.21
CA ASP A 138 -12.57 -14.33 -27.49
C ASP A 138 -12.85 -14.20 -25.99
N SER A 139 -14.12 -14.02 -25.59
CA SER A 139 -14.51 -13.98 -24.17
C SER A 139 -14.36 -15.34 -23.47
N MET A 140 -14.63 -16.45 -24.18
CA MET A 140 -14.39 -17.80 -23.67
C MET A 140 -12.90 -18.12 -23.57
N ALA A 141 -12.10 -17.73 -24.58
CA ALA A 141 -10.65 -17.89 -24.58
C ALA A 141 -10.02 -17.13 -23.40
N TYR A 142 -10.47 -15.90 -23.16
CA TYR A 142 -10.05 -15.10 -22.00
C TYR A 142 -10.38 -15.82 -20.69
N HIS A 143 -11.61 -16.31 -20.54
CA HIS A 143 -12.04 -17.04 -19.35
C HIS A 143 -11.17 -18.27 -19.08
N VAL A 144 -10.92 -19.06 -20.12
CA VAL A 144 -10.12 -20.28 -20.05
C VAL A 144 -8.67 -19.97 -19.71
N ALA A 145 -8.02 -19.06 -20.44
CA ALA A 145 -6.61 -18.72 -20.26
C ALA A 145 -6.34 -18.10 -18.88
N TYR A 146 -7.16 -17.12 -18.47
CA TYR A 146 -6.83 -16.26 -17.34
C TYR A 146 -7.56 -16.61 -16.04
N HIS A 147 -8.82 -17.04 -16.09
CA HIS A 147 -9.61 -17.33 -14.88
C HIS A 147 -9.56 -18.80 -14.46
N LYS A 148 -9.53 -19.72 -15.44
CA LYS A 148 -9.44 -21.17 -15.18
C LYS A 148 -7.99 -21.65 -15.19
N GLY A 149 -7.19 -21.21 -16.17
CA GLY A 149 -5.81 -21.66 -16.38
C GLY A 149 -5.75 -23.16 -16.56
N LEU A 150 -4.84 -23.84 -15.87
CA LEU A 150 -4.69 -25.30 -15.90
C LEU A 150 -5.98 -26.05 -15.50
N ARG A 151 -6.89 -25.44 -14.72
CA ARG A 151 -8.16 -26.08 -14.34
C ARG A 151 -9.17 -26.20 -15.48
N SER A 152 -8.89 -25.59 -16.63
CA SER A 152 -9.70 -25.76 -17.84
C SER A 152 -9.52 -27.13 -18.50
N GLY A 153 -8.47 -27.87 -18.14
CA GLY A 153 -8.12 -29.13 -18.82
C GLY A 153 -7.34 -28.94 -20.13
N LEU A 154 -7.12 -27.70 -20.60
CA LEU A 154 -6.26 -27.46 -21.75
C LEU A 154 -4.77 -27.71 -21.41
N PRO A 155 -3.96 -28.20 -22.35
CA PRO A 155 -2.51 -28.20 -22.22
C PRO A 155 -1.94 -26.80 -22.05
N ALA A 156 -0.86 -26.68 -21.27
CA ALA A 156 -0.16 -25.41 -21.09
C ALA A 156 0.52 -24.91 -22.38
N GLU A 157 1.17 -25.82 -23.09
CA GLU A 157 2.02 -25.56 -24.25
C GLU A 157 1.73 -26.56 -25.38
N PRO A 158 2.09 -26.25 -26.64
CA PRO A 158 1.95 -27.17 -27.76
C PRO A 158 2.65 -28.52 -27.53
N GLY A 159 1.94 -29.62 -27.78
CA GLY A 159 2.46 -30.98 -27.57
C GLY A 159 2.52 -31.42 -26.10
N GLY A 160 2.12 -30.58 -25.16
CA GLY A 160 1.98 -30.94 -23.75
C GLY A 160 0.76 -31.82 -23.48
N SER A 161 0.81 -32.59 -22.40
CA SER A 161 -0.36 -33.31 -21.90
C SER A 161 -1.40 -32.34 -21.34
N PRO A 162 -2.70 -32.65 -21.45
CA PRO A 162 -3.76 -31.96 -20.72
C PRO A 162 -3.42 -31.89 -19.22
N ALA A 163 -3.74 -30.76 -18.59
CA ALA A 163 -3.54 -30.60 -17.16
C ALA A 163 -4.36 -31.65 -16.40
N THR A 164 -3.76 -32.27 -15.38
CA THR A 164 -4.41 -33.31 -14.58
C THR A 164 -5.53 -32.73 -13.72
N GLY A 165 -6.78 -33.12 -14.00
CA GLY A 165 -7.95 -32.70 -13.23
C GLY A 165 -9.26 -33.05 -13.93
N SER A 166 -10.37 -32.95 -13.18
CA SER A 166 -11.73 -33.00 -13.74
C SER A 166 -12.19 -31.56 -13.99
N PRO A 167 -12.09 -31.04 -15.23
CA PRO A 167 -12.58 -29.69 -15.54
C PRO A 167 -14.10 -29.64 -15.35
N GLU A 168 -14.61 -28.47 -14.94
CA GLU A 168 -16.05 -28.25 -14.72
C GLU A 168 -16.86 -28.42 -16.01
N HIS A 169 -16.26 -28.07 -17.16
CA HIS A 169 -16.86 -28.22 -18.48
C HIS A 169 -15.82 -28.70 -19.48
N ASP A 170 -16.27 -29.24 -20.62
CA ASP A 170 -15.40 -29.59 -21.74
C ASP A 170 -15.05 -28.33 -22.55
N TYR A 171 -14.12 -27.54 -22.02
CA TYR A 171 -13.67 -26.30 -22.66
C TYR A 171 -12.98 -26.54 -24.01
N VAL A 172 -12.42 -27.74 -24.24
CA VAL A 172 -11.78 -28.09 -25.51
C VAL A 172 -12.82 -28.21 -26.62
N ALA A 173 -13.89 -28.97 -26.37
CA ALA A 173 -14.99 -29.09 -27.33
C ALA A 173 -15.68 -27.74 -27.58
N VAL A 174 -15.94 -26.97 -26.51
CA VAL A 174 -16.61 -25.66 -26.59
C VAL A 174 -15.78 -24.66 -27.40
N LEU A 175 -14.49 -24.47 -27.06
CA LEU A 175 -13.62 -23.56 -27.82
C LEU A 175 -13.40 -24.03 -29.25
N GLY A 176 -13.32 -25.34 -29.48
CA GLY A 176 -13.20 -25.92 -30.82
C GLY A 176 -14.41 -25.62 -31.70
N GLY A 177 -15.62 -25.75 -31.15
CA GLY A 177 -16.86 -25.36 -31.83
C GLY A 177 -16.92 -23.87 -32.14
N LEU A 178 -16.64 -23.03 -31.14
CA LEU A 178 -16.62 -21.57 -31.31
C LEU A 178 -15.57 -21.11 -32.33
N ALA A 179 -14.38 -21.73 -32.35
CA ALA A 179 -13.35 -21.44 -33.33
C ALA A 179 -13.81 -21.81 -34.75
N ALA A 180 -14.43 -22.98 -34.93
CA ALA A 180 -14.94 -23.42 -36.22
C ALA A 180 -16.04 -22.47 -36.74
N ASP A 181 -16.99 -22.10 -35.88
CA ASP A 181 -18.09 -21.18 -36.23
C ASP A 181 -17.59 -19.78 -36.59
N ALA A 182 -16.51 -19.33 -35.94
CA ALA A 182 -15.87 -18.05 -36.23
C ALA A 182 -14.85 -18.12 -37.39
N GLY A 183 -14.58 -19.30 -37.95
CA GLY A 183 -13.58 -19.50 -39.00
C GLY A 183 -12.13 -19.26 -38.53
N LEU A 184 -11.86 -19.48 -37.24
CA LEU A 184 -10.56 -19.25 -36.60
C LEU A 184 -9.71 -20.53 -36.59
N SER A 185 -8.42 -20.38 -36.88
CA SER A 185 -7.43 -21.46 -36.76
C SER A 185 -6.52 -21.20 -35.56
N VAL A 186 -6.95 -21.68 -34.39
CA VAL A 186 -6.23 -21.53 -33.12
C VAL A 186 -6.05 -22.89 -32.49
N ARG A 187 -4.81 -23.22 -32.12
CA ARG A 187 -4.53 -24.44 -31.34
C ARG A 187 -5.03 -24.23 -29.90
N LEU A 188 -5.66 -25.23 -29.33
CA LEU A 188 -6.30 -25.11 -28.01
C LEU A 188 -5.32 -25.43 -26.88
N THR A 189 -4.30 -24.57 -26.72
CA THR A 189 -3.39 -24.56 -25.56
C THR A 189 -3.48 -23.22 -24.85
N LEU A 190 -3.13 -23.16 -23.56
CA LEU A 190 -3.15 -21.89 -22.82
C LEU A 190 -2.22 -20.84 -23.44
N ALA A 191 -1.04 -21.24 -23.89
CA ALA A 191 -0.09 -20.37 -24.59
C ALA A 191 -0.62 -19.84 -25.93
N ASP A 192 -1.27 -20.69 -26.72
CA ASP A 192 -1.84 -20.27 -28.01
C ASP A 192 -3.07 -19.35 -27.83
N LEU A 193 -3.89 -19.57 -26.80
CA LEU A 193 -4.99 -18.67 -26.45
C LEU A 193 -4.49 -17.29 -25.99
N ASP A 194 -3.43 -17.24 -25.16
CA ASP A 194 -2.81 -15.98 -24.76
C ASP A 194 -2.20 -15.24 -25.95
N ALA A 195 -1.51 -15.95 -26.85
CA ALA A 195 -0.96 -15.38 -28.08
C ALA A 195 -2.05 -14.83 -29.01
N HIS A 196 -3.17 -15.54 -29.16
CA HIS A 196 -4.33 -15.08 -29.94
C HIS A 196 -4.94 -13.79 -29.35
N LEU A 197 -5.14 -13.76 -28.03
CA LEU A 197 -5.67 -12.58 -27.33
C LEU A 197 -4.68 -11.41 -27.38
N ALA A 198 -3.37 -11.67 -27.33
CA ALA A 198 -2.33 -10.66 -27.49
C ALA A 198 -2.35 -10.04 -28.89
N ALA A 199 -2.36 -10.88 -29.93
CA ALA A 199 -2.38 -10.45 -31.33
C ALA A 199 -3.65 -9.64 -31.67
N SER A 200 -4.75 -9.93 -30.98
CA SER A 200 -6.03 -9.21 -31.13
C SER A 200 -6.14 -7.95 -30.26
N GLY A 201 -5.12 -7.62 -29.46
CA GLY A 201 -5.15 -6.49 -28.53
C GLY A 201 -6.11 -6.65 -27.35
N LEU A 202 -6.47 -7.89 -27.00
CA LEU A 202 -7.44 -8.24 -25.96
C LEU A 202 -6.79 -8.79 -24.68
N ARG A 203 -5.51 -9.17 -24.74
CA ARG A 203 -4.72 -9.62 -23.59
C ARG A 203 -4.75 -8.55 -22.47
N PRO A 204 -5.00 -8.93 -21.21
CA PRO A 204 -4.91 -8.01 -20.09
C PRO A 204 -3.53 -7.36 -19.99
N PRO A 205 -3.43 -6.12 -19.48
CA PRO A 205 -2.13 -5.55 -19.20
C PRO A 205 -1.41 -6.27 -18.05
N LEU A 206 -0.10 -6.07 -17.96
CA LEU A 206 0.78 -6.82 -17.06
C LEU A 206 0.34 -6.78 -15.59
N ASP A 207 -0.08 -5.63 -15.09
CA ASP A 207 -0.56 -5.51 -13.70
C ASP A 207 -1.80 -6.37 -13.40
N THR A 208 -2.65 -6.56 -14.41
CA THR A 208 -3.84 -7.40 -14.33
C THR A 208 -3.46 -8.87 -14.47
N LEU A 209 -2.53 -9.21 -15.37
CA LEU A 209 -2.00 -10.57 -15.50
C LEU A 209 -1.32 -11.02 -14.20
N GLU A 210 -0.49 -10.19 -13.57
CA GLU A 210 0.14 -10.51 -12.28
C GLU A 210 -0.90 -10.76 -11.19
N LYS A 211 -2.00 -10.00 -11.18
CA LYS A 211 -3.10 -10.21 -10.23
C LYS A 211 -3.80 -11.56 -10.44
N LEU A 212 -4.00 -11.95 -11.70
CA LEU A 212 -4.59 -13.23 -12.09
C LEU A 212 -3.65 -14.41 -11.79
N ALA A 213 -2.34 -14.20 -11.94
CA ALA A 213 -1.28 -15.19 -11.66
C ALA A 213 -1.20 -15.61 -10.18
N GLU A 214 -1.77 -14.83 -9.26
CA GLU A 214 -1.92 -15.23 -7.84
C GLU A 214 -2.63 -16.58 -7.71
N ALA A 215 -3.59 -16.88 -8.60
CA ALA A 215 -4.38 -18.11 -8.59
C ALA A 215 -4.26 -18.96 -9.86
N ASN A 216 -3.40 -18.55 -10.80
CA ASN A 216 -3.17 -19.23 -12.07
C ASN A 216 -1.67 -19.57 -12.20
N PRO A 217 -1.25 -20.79 -11.79
CA PRO A 217 0.17 -21.19 -11.80
C PRO A 217 0.82 -21.10 -13.18
N TRP A 218 0.11 -21.53 -14.24
CA TRP A 218 0.62 -21.42 -15.61
C TRP A 218 0.91 -19.98 -15.99
N LEU A 219 0.00 -19.05 -15.69
CA LEU A 219 0.20 -17.63 -15.99
C LEU A 219 1.39 -17.06 -15.22
N ARG A 220 1.58 -17.46 -13.95
CA ARG A 220 2.75 -17.06 -13.16
C ARG A 220 4.06 -17.46 -13.84
N ASP A 221 4.16 -18.71 -14.27
CA ASP A 221 5.35 -19.25 -14.91
C ASP A 221 5.55 -18.64 -16.32
N ALA A 222 4.47 -18.34 -17.03
CA ALA A 222 4.52 -17.64 -18.31
C ALA A 222 5.07 -16.20 -18.15
N LEU A 223 4.56 -15.44 -17.18
CA LEU A 223 5.03 -14.08 -16.91
C LEU A 223 6.50 -14.04 -16.48
N GLU A 224 6.95 -15.00 -15.67
CA GLU A 224 8.35 -15.09 -15.25
C GLU A 224 9.28 -15.38 -16.44
N ARG A 225 8.86 -16.24 -17.38
CA ARG A 225 9.62 -16.50 -18.61
C ARG A 225 9.64 -15.30 -19.56
N GLU A 226 8.52 -14.61 -19.71
CA GLU A 226 8.38 -13.50 -20.66
C GLU A 226 9.07 -12.23 -20.17
N PHE A 227 8.93 -11.90 -18.89
CA PHE A 227 9.37 -10.62 -18.33
C PHE A 227 10.53 -10.72 -17.34
N GLY A 228 10.96 -11.93 -16.98
CA GLY A 228 11.95 -12.15 -15.93
C GLY A 228 11.39 -11.87 -14.53
N PRO A 229 12.26 -11.73 -13.52
CA PRO A 229 11.85 -11.58 -12.13
C PRO A 229 11.11 -10.25 -11.89
N ALA A 230 10.28 -10.23 -10.84
CA ALA A 230 9.47 -9.06 -10.48
C ALA A 230 10.29 -7.80 -10.17
N ASP A 231 11.56 -7.94 -9.77
CA ASP A 231 12.47 -6.82 -9.54
C ASP A 231 13.22 -6.35 -10.79
N ALA A 232 13.20 -7.12 -11.89
CA ALA A 232 13.76 -6.78 -13.20
C ALA A 232 15.18 -6.18 -13.15
N ASP A 233 16.03 -6.70 -12.26
CA ASP A 233 17.39 -6.22 -11.93
C ASP A 233 17.46 -4.74 -11.46
N LEU A 234 16.31 -4.14 -11.19
CA LEU A 234 16.14 -2.79 -10.66
C LEU A 234 15.31 -2.81 -9.36
N PRO A 235 15.71 -3.58 -8.33
CA PRO A 235 15.02 -3.58 -7.05
C PRO A 235 14.95 -2.15 -6.50
N GLY A 236 13.75 -1.76 -6.07
CA GLY A 236 13.46 -0.42 -5.57
C GLY A 236 12.89 0.54 -6.59
N LEU A 237 12.85 0.22 -7.89
CA LEU A 237 12.17 1.08 -8.88
C LEU A 237 10.64 1.04 -8.70
N ALA A 238 10.03 2.22 -8.64
CA ALA A 238 8.58 2.36 -8.67
C ALA A 238 8.14 3.55 -9.52
N VAL A 239 6.98 3.43 -10.15
CA VAL A 239 6.30 4.53 -10.84
C VAL A 239 5.06 4.89 -10.05
N PHE A 240 4.94 6.16 -9.67
CA PHE A 240 3.73 6.72 -9.07
C PHE A 240 2.98 7.55 -10.12
N VAL A 241 1.75 7.15 -10.42
CA VAL A 241 0.92 7.82 -11.44
C VAL A 241 0.02 8.85 -10.78
N VAL A 242 0.31 10.12 -11.01
CA VAL A 242 -0.51 11.25 -10.57
C VAL A 242 -1.71 11.39 -11.50
N ARG A 243 -2.89 11.49 -10.91
CA ARG A 243 -4.16 11.59 -11.66
C ARG A 243 -4.54 13.06 -11.91
N GLU A 244 -5.36 13.33 -12.92
CA GLU A 244 -5.75 14.69 -13.37
C GLU A 244 -6.13 15.65 -12.24
N GLN A 245 -6.98 15.21 -11.30
CA GLN A 245 -7.41 16.05 -10.16
C GLN A 245 -6.27 16.42 -9.19
N ALA A 246 -5.12 15.74 -9.28
CA ALA A 246 -3.91 16.02 -8.53
C ALA A 246 -2.76 16.54 -9.40
N ALA A 247 -2.98 16.86 -10.68
CA ALA A 247 -1.93 17.35 -11.58
C ALA A 247 -1.25 18.63 -11.03
N GLY A 248 -2.02 19.55 -10.46
CA GLY A 248 -1.49 20.77 -9.80
C GLY A 248 -0.80 20.52 -8.45
N LEU A 249 -0.66 19.25 -8.01
CA LEU A 249 -0.03 18.87 -6.75
C LEU A 249 1.29 18.11 -6.94
N LEU A 250 1.88 18.12 -8.15
CA LEU A 250 3.08 17.34 -8.48
C LEU A 250 4.25 17.57 -7.53
N ASP A 251 4.58 18.83 -7.24
CA ASP A 251 5.67 19.16 -6.30
C ASP A 251 5.38 18.62 -4.89
N ARG A 252 4.11 18.68 -4.47
CA ARG A 252 3.69 18.12 -3.18
C ARG A 252 3.78 16.59 -3.19
N VAL A 253 3.38 15.92 -4.27
CA VAL A 253 3.55 14.46 -4.41
C VAL A 253 5.02 14.09 -4.27
N ARG A 254 5.91 14.80 -4.98
CA ARG A 254 7.36 14.59 -4.92
C ARG A 254 7.90 14.79 -3.50
N ALA A 255 7.54 15.89 -2.84
CA ALA A 255 7.95 16.16 -1.46
C ALA A 255 7.46 15.07 -0.48
N GLU A 256 6.23 14.60 -0.68
CA GLU A 256 5.65 13.53 0.14
C GLU A 256 6.30 12.16 -0.12
N LEU A 257 6.75 11.88 -1.35
CA LEU A 257 7.54 10.69 -1.67
C LEU A 257 8.92 10.74 -1.03
N VAL A 258 9.62 11.88 -1.10
CA VAL A 258 10.89 12.11 -0.37
C VAL A 258 10.69 11.94 1.13
N ARG A 259 9.57 12.44 1.68
CA ARG A 259 9.22 12.23 3.08
C ARG A 259 9.02 10.75 3.40
N GLU A 260 8.37 10.00 2.51
CA GLU A 260 8.27 8.54 2.56
C GLU A 260 9.60 7.83 2.26
N GLY A 261 10.68 8.55 1.96
CA GLY A 261 12.02 8.00 1.72
C GLY A 261 12.26 7.43 0.33
N TRP A 262 11.55 7.95 -0.65
CA TRP A 262 11.82 7.65 -2.05
C TRP A 262 12.73 8.72 -2.64
N GLU A 263 13.69 8.33 -3.47
CA GLU A 263 14.48 9.25 -4.30
C GLU A 263 13.75 9.47 -5.64
N PRO A 264 13.18 10.65 -5.90
CA PRO A 264 12.52 10.93 -7.17
C PRO A 264 13.57 11.07 -8.29
N LEU A 265 13.50 10.20 -9.29
CA LEU A 265 14.44 10.18 -10.42
C LEU A 265 13.98 11.09 -11.57
N ALA A 266 12.68 11.07 -11.87
CA ALA A 266 12.09 11.84 -12.95
C ALA A 266 10.64 12.19 -12.63
N THR A 267 10.18 13.32 -13.17
CA THR A 267 8.75 13.68 -13.22
C THR A 267 8.39 13.92 -14.67
N VAL A 268 7.43 13.16 -15.18
CA VAL A 268 7.05 13.16 -16.60
C VAL A 268 5.57 13.55 -16.70
N PRO A 269 5.27 14.82 -17.01
CA PRO A 269 3.93 15.21 -17.43
C PRO A 269 3.56 14.44 -18.70
N LEU A 270 2.37 13.86 -18.74
CA LEU A 270 1.93 13.08 -19.90
C LEU A 270 1.27 14.01 -20.92
N ASP A 271 1.71 13.93 -22.17
CA ASP A 271 0.95 14.51 -23.28
C ASP A 271 -0.37 13.73 -23.51
N PRO A 272 -1.32 14.26 -24.31
CA PRO A 272 -2.59 13.57 -24.54
C PRO A 272 -2.47 12.16 -25.14
N ALA A 273 -1.47 11.90 -25.99
CA ALA A 273 -1.25 10.60 -26.62
C ALA A 273 -0.65 9.60 -25.62
N GLN A 274 0.33 10.03 -24.83
CA GLN A 274 0.89 9.26 -23.71
C GLN A 274 -0.19 8.96 -22.66
N ALA A 275 -1.00 9.95 -22.28
CA ALA A 275 -2.08 9.76 -21.32
C ALA A 275 -3.11 8.74 -21.81
N ALA A 276 -3.44 8.74 -23.12
CA ALA A 276 -4.32 7.74 -23.72
C ALA A 276 -3.71 6.33 -23.69
N ARG A 277 -2.42 6.18 -24.05
CA ARG A 277 -1.70 4.90 -23.99
C ARG A 277 -1.62 4.35 -22.56
N VAL A 278 -1.21 5.19 -21.61
CA VAL A 278 -1.14 4.83 -20.19
C VAL A 278 -2.53 4.47 -19.67
N ARG A 279 -3.57 5.22 -20.05
CA ARG A 279 -4.94 4.92 -19.64
C ARG A 279 -5.39 3.54 -20.10
N ALA A 280 -5.00 3.10 -21.30
CA ALA A 280 -5.34 1.80 -21.83
C ALA A 280 -4.49 0.65 -21.25
N ARG A 281 -3.19 0.88 -21.03
CA ARG A 281 -2.22 -0.16 -20.61
C ARG A 281 -2.08 -0.29 -19.09
N VAL A 282 -2.44 0.71 -18.30
CA VAL A 282 -2.20 0.70 -16.85
C VAL A 282 -3.52 0.55 -16.08
N ARG A 283 -3.47 -0.19 -14.97
CA ARG A 283 -4.57 -0.52 -14.05
C ARG A 283 -5.68 -1.31 -14.71
N GLY A 284 -5.36 -2.21 -15.65
CA GLY A 284 -6.40 -2.91 -16.41
C GLY A 284 -7.37 -1.96 -17.12
N GLY A 285 -6.93 -0.74 -17.46
CA GLY A 285 -7.77 0.34 -18.01
C GLY A 285 -8.84 0.92 -17.07
N ASN A 286 -8.95 0.44 -15.83
CA ASN A 286 -9.86 0.99 -14.85
C ASN A 286 -9.26 2.30 -14.30
N TRP A 287 -9.90 3.44 -14.59
CA TRP A 287 -9.57 4.74 -14.00
C TRP A 287 -10.76 5.38 -13.28
N GLY A 288 -11.71 4.57 -12.79
CA GLY A 288 -12.87 5.06 -12.05
C GLY A 288 -12.53 5.72 -10.71
N ALA A 289 -13.57 6.09 -9.96
CA ALA A 289 -13.44 6.72 -8.65
C ALA A 289 -12.88 5.78 -7.56
N GLY A 290 -12.99 4.47 -7.76
CA GLY A 290 -12.58 3.48 -6.77
C GLY A 290 -13.36 3.65 -5.46
N PRO A 291 -12.71 3.67 -4.28
CA PRO A 291 -13.41 3.80 -3.00
C PRO A 291 -13.83 5.24 -2.65
N PHE A 292 -13.65 6.20 -3.56
CA PHE A 292 -13.89 7.61 -3.31
C PHE A 292 -15.19 8.10 -3.96
N ALA A 293 -15.74 9.20 -3.45
CA ALA A 293 -16.96 9.81 -3.97
C ALA A 293 -16.75 10.45 -5.35
N VAL A 294 -15.54 10.96 -5.61
CA VAL A 294 -15.19 11.67 -6.85
C VAL A 294 -14.08 10.92 -7.58
N SER A 295 -14.16 10.87 -8.92
CA SER A 295 -13.08 10.33 -9.74
C SER A 295 -11.82 11.19 -9.66
N GLY A 296 -10.66 10.55 -9.63
CA GLY A 296 -9.39 11.26 -9.75
C GLY A 296 -9.06 11.72 -11.17
N GLY A 297 -9.86 11.28 -12.17
CA GLY A 297 -9.58 11.48 -13.59
C GLY A 297 -8.57 10.48 -14.16
N GLY A 298 -8.15 10.66 -15.41
CA GLY A 298 -7.12 9.86 -16.07
C GLY A 298 -5.71 10.03 -15.47
N PRO A 299 -4.71 9.31 -16.01
CA PRO A 299 -3.30 9.55 -15.70
C PRO A 299 -2.87 10.91 -16.28
N ALA A 300 -2.17 11.72 -15.48
CA ALA A 300 -1.72 13.06 -15.87
C ALA A 300 -0.20 13.23 -15.84
N ALA A 301 0.48 12.52 -14.94
CA ALA A 301 1.93 12.55 -14.85
C ALA A 301 2.46 11.29 -14.16
N TYR A 302 3.71 10.94 -14.45
CA TYR A 302 4.48 9.98 -13.66
C TYR A 302 5.46 10.69 -12.75
N VAL A 303 5.60 10.18 -11.54
CA VAL A 303 6.77 10.40 -10.69
C VAL A 303 7.50 9.08 -10.58
N VAL A 304 8.63 8.98 -11.26
CA VAL A 304 9.51 7.81 -11.21
C VAL A 304 10.41 7.96 -10.00
N ALA A 305 10.45 6.94 -9.16
CA ALA A 305 11.13 7.01 -7.89
C ALA A 305 11.87 5.71 -7.55
N PHE A 306 12.88 5.83 -6.71
CA PHE A 306 13.75 4.73 -6.32
C PHE A 306 13.83 4.59 -4.81
N ASP A 307 13.61 3.38 -4.31
CA ASP A 307 13.83 3.01 -2.91
C ASP A 307 15.24 2.41 -2.78
N LEU A 308 16.20 3.24 -2.40
CA LEU A 308 17.57 2.78 -2.22
C LEU A 308 17.71 1.81 -1.03
N ALA A 309 16.85 1.91 -0.01
CA ALA A 309 16.91 0.99 1.12
C ALA A 309 16.70 -0.47 0.68
N ALA A 310 15.85 -0.69 -0.33
CA ALA A 310 15.66 -2.02 -0.93
C ALA A 310 16.97 -2.62 -1.46
N VAL A 311 17.83 -1.81 -2.10
CA VAL A 311 19.10 -2.29 -2.65
C VAL A 311 20.11 -2.60 -1.55
N VAL A 312 20.25 -1.71 -0.56
CA VAL A 312 21.32 -1.82 0.44
C VAL A 312 21.01 -2.89 1.49
N GLU A 313 19.74 -3.06 1.85
CA GLU A 313 19.32 -4.09 2.81
C GLU A 313 19.21 -5.48 2.16
N GLY A 314 19.50 -5.61 0.86
CA GLY A 314 19.28 -6.83 0.08
C GLY A 314 17.81 -7.25 0.06
N ALA A 315 16.90 -6.33 0.40
CA ALA A 315 15.48 -6.56 0.46
C ALA A 315 14.89 -6.37 -0.93
N THR A 316 14.25 -7.40 -1.48
CA THR A 316 13.40 -7.20 -2.66
C THR A 316 12.35 -6.16 -2.30
N SER A 317 12.20 -5.13 -3.16
CA SER A 317 11.16 -4.12 -2.97
C SER A 317 9.81 -4.81 -2.91
N SER A 318 9.24 -4.95 -1.72
CA SER A 318 7.99 -5.66 -1.56
C SER A 318 6.83 -4.80 -2.11
N PRO A 319 5.82 -5.39 -2.77
CA PRO A 319 4.59 -4.68 -3.15
C PRO A 319 3.93 -3.94 -1.99
N GLU A 320 4.13 -4.44 -0.77
CA GLU A 320 3.65 -3.84 0.47
C GLU A 320 4.30 -2.46 0.72
N ARG A 321 5.58 -2.28 0.39
CA ARG A 321 6.32 -1.03 0.57
C ARG A 321 5.81 0.08 -0.35
N VAL A 322 5.62 -0.22 -1.63
CA VAL A 322 5.07 0.74 -2.59
C VAL A 322 3.64 1.10 -2.22
N THR A 323 2.82 0.09 -1.89
CA THR A 323 1.43 0.28 -1.47
C THR A 323 1.30 1.11 -0.20
N ALA A 324 2.11 0.84 0.83
CA ALA A 324 2.10 1.59 2.08
C ALA A 324 2.44 3.08 1.83
N SER A 325 3.44 3.34 0.99
CA SER A 325 3.86 4.71 0.62
C SER A 325 2.76 5.43 -0.15
N LYS A 326 2.19 4.80 -1.19
CA LYS A 326 1.05 5.32 -1.95
C LYS A 326 -0.11 5.73 -1.04
N LEU A 327 -0.49 4.87 -0.09
CA LEU A 327 -1.59 5.12 0.84
C LEU A 327 -1.26 6.26 1.83
N ALA A 328 -0.02 6.35 2.29
CA ALA A 328 0.43 7.42 3.18
C ALA A 328 0.43 8.79 2.48
N VAL A 329 1.00 8.87 1.28
CA VAL A 329 0.98 10.07 0.42
C VAL A 329 -0.46 10.48 0.14
N ARG A 330 -1.31 9.53 -0.30
CA ARG A 330 -2.74 9.78 -0.56
C ARG A 330 -3.45 10.38 0.65
N ARG A 331 -3.22 9.84 1.85
CA ARG A 331 -3.83 10.35 3.09
C ARG A 331 -3.47 11.80 3.35
N ARG A 332 -2.20 12.18 3.14
CA ARG A 332 -1.71 13.53 3.41
C ARG A 332 -2.13 14.54 2.34
N LEU A 333 -2.21 14.14 1.07
CA LEU A 333 -2.76 14.98 0.00
C LEU A 333 -4.26 15.28 0.22
N LEU A 334 -5.00 14.33 0.81
CA LEU A 334 -6.43 14.48 1.10
C LEU A 334 -6.72 15.00 2.51
N ALA A 335 -5.70 15.28 3.32
CA ALA A 335 -5.88 15.82 4.66
C ALA A 335 -6.63 17.16 4.59
N GLY A 336 -7.64 17.34 5.44
CA GLY A 336 -8.50 18.53 5.43
C GLY A 336 -9.64 18.51 4.41
N ARG A 337 -9.67 17.56 3.44
CA ARG A 337 -10.79 17.46 2.49
C ARG A 337 -11.99 16.71 3.08
N PRO A 338 -13.23 17.22 2.90
CA PRO A 338 -14.45 16.54 3.34
C PRO A 338 -14.68 15.27 2.53
N ALA A 339 -15.31 14.25 3.13
CA ALA A 339 -15.43 12.91 2.54
C ALA A 339 -16.06 12.91 1.13
N GLY A 340 -17.09 13.74 0.90
CA GLY A 340 -17.77 13.87 -0.39
C GLY A 340 -16.94 14.53 -1.50
N ALA A 341 -15.83 15.19 -1.17
CA ALA A 341 -14.92 15.83 -2.13
C ALA A 341 -13.58 15.09 -2.26
N ARG A 342 -13.44 13.90 -1.64
CA ARG A 342 -12.24 13.08 -1.78
C ARG A 342 -12.29 12.33 -3.10
N PHE A 343 -11.11 12.19 -3.68
CA PHE A 343 -10.85 11.46 -4.92
C PHE A 343 -9.58 10.62 -4.74
N ASN A 344 -9.24 9.80 -5.73
CA ASN A 344 -7.97 9.09 -5.76
C ASN A 344 -6.90 9.94 -6.48
N PRO A 345 -5.92 10.54 -5.77
CA PRO A 345 -4.91 11.40 -6.39
C PRO A 345 -3.75 10.64 -7.05
N LEU A 346 -3.52 9.37 -6.67
CA LEU A 346 -2.27 8.67 -6.95
C LEU A 346 -2.50 7.17 -7.12
N HIS A 347 -1.98 6.60 -8.21
CA HIS A 347 -1.78 5.16 -8.40
C HIS A 347 -0.27 4.84 -8.37
N SER A 348 0.10 3.56 -8.32
CA SER A 348 1.50 3.15 -8.38
C SER A 348 1.64 1.80 -9.07
N SER A 349 2.81 1.52 -9.64
CA SER A 349 3.24 0.14 -9.85
C SER A 349 3.33 -0.61 -8.52
N ASP A 350 3.32 -1.93 -8.56
CA ASP A 350 3.50 -2.78 -7.38
C ASP A 350 4.94 -3.32 -7.25
N ASN A 351 5.66 -3.44 -8.37
CA ASN A 351 7.05 -3.89 -8.41
C ASN A 351 7.82 -3.18 -9.56
N ALA A 352 9.11 -3.48 -9.70
CA ALA A 352 9.97 -2.85 -10.70
C ALA A 352 9.65 -3.33 -12.12
N ARG A 353 9.25 -4.59 -12.30
CA ARG A 353 8.77 -5.12 -13.59
C ARG A 353 7.55 -4.34 -14.10
N GLN A 354 6.54 -4.12 -13.26
CA GLN A 354 5.41 -3.24 -13.60
C GLN A 354 5.85 -1.79 -13.82
N ALA A 355 6.80 -1.28 -13.04
CA ALA A 355 7.32 0.07 -13.24
C ALA A 355 7.93 0.24 -14.65
N LEU A 356 8.65 -0.77 -15.14
CA LEU A 356 9.20 -0.80 -16.49
C LEU A 356 8.11 -0.89 -17.56
N ASP A 357 7.08 -1.73 -17.39
CA ASP A 357 5.93 -1.77 -18.33
C ASP A 357 5.18 -0.42 -18.37
N TYR A 358 5.06 0.26 -17.22
CA TYR A 358 4.46 1.59 -17.17
C TYR A 358 5.29 2.61 -17.96
N LEU A 359 6.63 2.55 -17.84
CA LEU A 359 7.54 3.42 -18.58
C LEU A 359 7.55 3.09 -20.08
N ASP A 360 7.43 1.82 -20.46
CA ASP A 360 7.30 1.39 -21.86
C ASP A 360 6.06 2.00 -22.53
N ALA A 361 4.96 2.18 -21.79
CA ALA A 361 3.77 2.86 -22.31
C ALA A 361 4.01 4.33 -22.73
N LEU A 362 5.09 4.96 -22.28
CA LEU A 362 5.48 6.30 -22.71
C LEU A 362 6.09 6.33 -24.12
N ASP A 363 6.62 5.19 -24.60
CA ASP A 363 7.38 5.08 -25.85
C ASP A 363 8.63 5.98 -25.87
N ASP A 364 9.35 6.00 -24.74
CA ASP A 364 10.57 6.79 -24.54
C ASP A 364 11.72 5.90 -24.01
N PRO A 365 12.45 5.21 -24.90
CA PRO A 365 13.58 4.36 -24.48
C PRO A 365 14.74 5.17 -23.90
N ALA A 366 14.89 6.44 -24.28
CA ALA A 366 15.96 7.31 -23.77
C ALA A 366 15.74 7.65 -22.29
N LEU A 367 14.49 7.86 -21.87
CA LEU A 367 14.12 8.00 -20.47
C LEU A 367 14.54 6.76 -19.66
N VAL A 368 14.22 5.55 -20.12
CA VAL A 368 14.57 4.32 -19.40
C VAL A 368 16.09 4.14 -19.30
N ALA A 369 16.83 4.41 -20.37
CA ALA A 369 18.29 4.37 -20.35
C ALA A 369 18.89 5.39 -19.36
N GLY A 370 18.36 6.63 -19.36
CA GLY A 370 18.78 7.68 -18.43
C GLY A 370 18.45 7.33 -16.97
N LEU A 371 17.30 6.72 -16.70
CA LEU A 371 16.93 6.24 -15.37
C LEU A 371 17.89 5.14 -14.88
N ARG A 372 18.28 4.19 -15.74
CA ARG A 372 19.25 3.14 -15.38
C ARG A 372 20.62 3.74 -15.05
N ALA A 373 21.11 4.67 -15.86
CA ALA A 373 22.36 5.39 -15.58
C ALA A 373 22.28 6.13 -14.24
N ARG A 374 21.18 6.85 -14.00
CA ARG A 374 20.98 7.59 -12.74
C ARG A 374 20.91 6.67 -11.52
N ILE A 375 20.26 5.51 -11.64
CA ILE A 375 20.23 4.50 -10.57
C ILE A 375 21.65 3.97 -10.29
N ALA A 376 22.45 3.72 -11.32
CA ALA A 376 23.84 3.29 -11.16
C ALA A 376 24.69 4.36 -10.44
N GLU A 377 24.56 5.63 -10.84
CA GLU A 377 25.20 6.76 -10.14
C GLU A 377 24.78 6.85 -8.68
N LEU A 378 23.47 6.75 -8.41
CA LEU A 378 22.95 6.79 -7.04
C LEU A 378 23.55 5.66 -6.20
N ARG A 379 23.54 4.41 -6.72
CA ARG A 379 24.13 3.26 -6.04
C ARG A 379 25.60 3.50 -5.71
N ALA A 380 26.38 4.03 -6.65
CA ALA A 380 27.78 4.35 -6.44
C ALA A 380 27.98 5.47 -5.39
N ALA A 381 27.19 6.54 -5.44
CA ALA A 381 27.27 7.66 -4.52
C ALA A 381 26.83 7.31 -3.07
N THR A 382 26.14 6.19 -2.89
CA THR A 382 25.64 5.72 -1.59
C THR A 382 26.25 4.39 -1.16
N ALA A 383 27.38 4.01 -1.76
CA ALA A 383 28.17 2.90 -1.26
C ALA A 383 28.74 3.24 0.12
N PHE A 384 28.87 2.22 0.99
CA PHE A 384 29.58 2.42 2.25
C PHE A 384 31.07 2.66 1.96
N PRO A 385 31.68 3.67 2.60
CA PRO A 385 33.10 4.00 2.38
C PRO A 385 34.07 2.94 2.93
N TYR A 386 33.61 2.06 3.82
CA TYR A 386 34.40 1.00 4.45
C TYR A 386 33.64 -0.33 4.43
N PRO A 387 34.34 -1.47 4.58
CA PRO A 387 33.72 -2.79 4.61
C PRO A 387 32.61 -2.89 5.65
N VAL A 388 31.41 -3.32 5.22
CA VAL A 388 30.26 -3.53 6.09
C VAL A 388 30.44 -4.81 6.89
N VAL A 389 30.37 -4.68 8.22
CA VAL A 389 30.41 -5.79 9.18
C VAL A 389 29.01 -6.26 9.56
N GLU A 390 28.10 -5.31 9.74
CA GLU A 390 26.74 -5.57 10.23
C GLU A 390 25.80 -4.48 9.69
N LEU A 391 24.75 -4.85 8.96
CA LEU A 391 23.67 -3.92 8.63
C LEU A 391 22.81 -3.71 9.88
N LEU A 392 22.67 -2.47 10.33
CA LEU A 392 21.82 -2.16 11.47
C LEU A 392 20.39 -1.96 10.98
N PRO A 393 19.37 -2.52 11.66
CA PRO A 393 17.97 -2.38 11.25
C PRO A 393 17.59 -0.91 11.11
N SER A 394 17.41 -0.45 9.88
CA SER A 394 16.97 0.90 9.59
C SER A 394 15.47 0.84 9.33
N GLY A 395 14.65 1.26 10.30
CA GLY A 395 13.23 1.55 10.03
C GLY A 395 13.05 2.79 9.13
N ARG A 396 14.17 3.35 8.63
CA ARG A 396 14.32 4.73 8.21
C ARG A 396 14.70 4.77 6.74
N ARG A 397 13.84 5.44 6.01
CA ARG A 397 13.70 5.31 4.56
C ARG A 397 14.59 6.30 3.78
N ARG A 398 15.43 7.07 4.47
CA ARG A 398 16.23 8.17 3.89
C ARG A 398 17.74 7.95 4.02
N ALA A 399 18.13 7.04 4.90
CA ALA A 399 19.51 6.75 5.23
C ALA A 399 19.61 5.32 5.72
N VAL A 400 20.67 4.63 5.31
CA VAL A 400 20.99 3.27 5.75
C VAL A 400 22.14 3.34 6.73
N THR A 401 22.06 2.56 7.79
CA THR A 401 23.06 2.56 8.86
C THR A 401 23.69 1.17 8.97
N ALA A 402 25.01 1.12 9.07
CA ALA A 402 25.75 -0.12 9.23
C ALA A 402 26.90 0.07 10.21
N VAL A 403 27.32 -1.04 10.83
CA VAL A 403 28.64 -1.13 11.42
C VAL A 403 29.63 -1.44 10.30
N VAL A 404 30.70 -0.65 10.23
CA VAL A 404 31.78 -0.80 9.26
C VAL A 404 33.12 -1.01 9.97
N ASP A 405 34.08 -1.61 9.26
CA ASP A 405 35.44 -1.81 9.76
C ASP A 405 36.37 -0.70 9.26
N HIS A 406 36.72 0.23 10.15
CA HIS A 406 37.61 1.37 9.85
C HIS A 406 39.07 1.02 10.17
N PRO A 407 40.05 1.35 9.30
CA PRO A 407 41.45 1.01 9.52
C PRO A 407 42.06 1.63 10.79
N GLU A 408 41.61 2.83 11.18
CA GLU A 408 42.13 3.55 12.36
C GLU A 408 41.26 3.38 13.61
N PHE A 409 39.94 3.32 13.45
CA PHE A 409 38.99 3.40 14.57
C PHE A 409 38.35 2.04 14.88
N GLY A 410 38.68 1.00 14.12
CA GLY A 410 38.03 -0.31 14.19
C GLY A 410 36.54 -0.22 13.87
N LYS A 411 35.71 -0.93 14.64
CA LYS A 411 34.27 -1.01 14.39
C LYS A 411 33.56 0.31 14.69
N CYS A 412 33.06 0.95 13.64
CA CYS A 412 32.36 2.23 13.70
C CYS A 412 30.94 2.11 13.15
N VAL A 413 30.08 3.07 13.46
CA VAL A 413 28.74 3.19 12.87
C VAL A 413 28.79 4.20 11.73
N CYS A 414 28.55 3.74 10.51
CA CYS A 414 28.42 4.57 9.33
C CYS A 414 26.94 4.74 8.96
N LYS A 415 26.51 5.98 8.75
CA LYS A 415 25.15 6.32 8.28
C LYS A 415 25.29 6.99 6.92
N VAL A 416 24.75 6.34 5.88
CA VAL A 416 24.75 6.82 4.49
C VAL A 416 23.36 7.33 4.14
N PHE A 417 23.27 8.56 3.62
CA PHE A 417 22.04 9.26 3.27
C PHE A 417 21.84 9.26 1.75
N HIS A 418 20.59 9.23 1.32
CA HIS A 418 20.26 9.45 -0.09
C HIS A 418 20.58 10.90 -0.50
N PRO A 419 20.93 11.17 -1.77
CA PRO A 419 21.16 12.53 -2.24
C PRO A 419 19.98 13.48 -1.99
N GLY A 420 18.73 13.05 -2.21
CA GLY A 420 17.54 13.83 -1.89
C GLY A 420 17.30 14.06 -0.39
N ALA A 421 18.05 13.36 0.47
CA ALA A 421 18.05 13.50 1.92
C ALA A 421 19.25 14.32 2.45
N ARG A 422 20.02 14.99 1.59
CA ARG A 422 21.20 15.79 1.99
C ARG A 422 20.96 16.74 3.17
N ARG A 423 19.81 17.42 3.22
CA ARG A 423 19.48 18.33 4.35
C ARG A 423 19.44 17.63 5.71
N PHE A 424 19.19 16.32 5.77
CA PHE A 424 19.19 15.52 6.98
C PHE A 424 20.62 15.20 7.43
N LEU A 425 21.50 14.88 6.49
CA LEU A 425 22.94 14.76 6.73
C LEU A 425 23.52 16.07 7.25
N GLU A 426 23.21 17.20 6.60
CA GLU A 426 23.68 18.53 7.02
C GLU A 426 23.26 18.86 8.45
N ARG A 427 22.05 18.45 8.88
CA ARG A 427 21.59 18.65 10.27
C ARG A 427 22.34 17.77 11.27
N GLU A 428 22.64 16.53 10.92
CA GLU A 428 23.48 15.65 11.76
C GLU A 428 24.89 16.19 11.88
N LEU A 429 25.51 16.61 10.77
CA LEU A 429 26.84 17.23 10.78
C LEU A 429 26.83 18.51 11.61
N ARG A 430 25.82 19.36 11.43
CA ARG A 430 25.64 20.57 12.25
C ARG A 430 25.55 20.25 13.73
N ALA A 431 24.74 19.25 14.11
CA ALA A 431 24.63 18.85 15.51
C ALA A 431 25.98 18.41 16.07
N ARG A 432 26.73 17.61 15.32
CA ARG A 432 28.01 17.03 15.78
C ARG A 432 29.19 17.98 15.71
N THR A 433 29.01 19.16 15.11
CA THR A 433 30.02 20.21 15.02
C THR A 433 29.68 21.36 15.98
N GLU A 434 28.48 21.93 15.87
CA GLU A 434 28.05 23.08 16.67
C GLU A 434 27.65 22.73 18.12
N LEU A 435 27.31 21.46 18.39
CA LEU A 435 26.95 20.97 19.73
C LEU A 435 27.93 19.91 20.25
N ALA A 436 29.13 19.82 19.65
CA ALA A 436 30.15 18.82 20.01
C ALA A 436 30.60 18.91 21.48
N ASP A 437 30.42 20.07 22.12
CA ASP A 437 30.74 20.30 23.53
C ASP A 437 29.75 19.61 24.48
N LEU A 438 28.60 19.14 23.98
CA LEU A 438 27.58 18.48 24.80
C LEU A 438 27.88 16.98 24.90
N PRO A 439 27.93 16.40 26.11
CA PRO A 439 28.25 14.99 26.29
C PRO A 439 27.20 14.06 25.68
N GLU A 440 25.96 14.54 25.51
CA GLU A 440 24.87 13.79 24.89
C GLU A 440 24.98 13.68 23.36
N VAL A 441 25.85 14.45 22.71
CA VAL A 441 26.03 14.43 21.25
C VAL A 441 27.04 13.33 20.87
N PRO A 442 26.70 12.44 19.92
CA PRO A 442 27.65 11.47 19.39
C PRO A 442 28.84 12.14 18.72
N ALA A 443 30.05 11.63 18.95
CA ALA A 443 31.24 12.14 18.29
C ALA A 443 31.16 11.91 16.77
N LEU A 444 31.67 12.88 16.01
CA LEU A 444 31.90 12.75 14.58
C LEU A 444 33.34 12.31 14.36
N LEU A 445 33.55 11.12 13.81
CA LEU A 445 34.87 10.61 13.48
C LEU A 445 35.30 11.10 12.09
N GLU A 446 34.41 10.94 11.11
CA GLU A 446 34.64 11.31 9.72
C GLU A 446 33.30 11.58 9.03
N ALA A 447 33.31 12.30 7.91
CA ALA A 447 32.16 12.48 7.04
C ALA A 447 32.57 12.65 5.58
N GLY A 448 31.68 12.25 4.68
CA GLY A 448 31.76 12.53 3.25
C GLY A 448 30.50 13.21 2.73
N ASP A 449 30.35 13.27 1.41
CA ASP A 449 29.24 13.98 0.75
C ASP A 449 27.85 13.41 1.05
N THR A 450 27.79 12.10 1.32
CA THR A 450 26.55 11.35 1.52
C THR A 450 26.56 10.54 2.82
N TRP A 451 27.59 10.64 3.65
CA TRP A 451 27.71 9.77 4.82
C TRP A 451 28.42 10.45 6.00
N LEU A 452 28.20 9.90 7.19
CA LEU A 452 28.93 10.26 8.40
C LEU A 452 29.31 9.01 9.19
N LEU A 453 30.40 9.11 9.95
CA LEU A 453 30.94 8.05 10.79
C LEU A 453 30.93 8.46 12.27
N SER A 454 30.50 7.54 13.12
CA SER A 454 30.45 7.71 14.58
C SER A 454 31.08 6.51 15.27
N PRO A 455 31.52 6.65 16.54
CA PRO A 455 31.88 5.49 17.35
C PRO A 455 30.70 4.51 17.46
N ARG A 456 31.01 3.21 17.56
CA ARG A 456 30.01 2.20 17.94
C ARG A 456 29.78 2.23 19.44
N TYR A 457 28.67 2.82 19.86
CA TYR A 457 28.23 2.81 21.26
C TYR A 457 27.55 1.49 21.62
N THR A 458 27.84 0.97 22.80
CA THR A 458 27.20 -0.25 23.34
C THR A 458 26.14 0.13 24.36
N ASP A 459 24.85 -0.09 24.04
CA ASP A 459 23.76 0.32 24.93
C ASP A 459 23.62 -0.58 26.16
N THR A 460 24.20 -0.14 27.28
CA THR A 460 24.01 -0.71 28.62
C THR A 460 22.60 -0.55 29.17
N ARG A 461 21.77 0.28 28.51
CA ARG A 461 20.42 0.67 28.95
C ARG A 461 20.36 1.37 30.31
N ALA A 462 21.47 1.92 30.82
CA ALA A 462 21.50 2.63 32.11
C ALA A 462 20.54 3.85 32.18
N HIS A 463 20.12 4.38 31.03
CA HIS A 463 19.10 5.42 30.93
C HIS A 463 17.68 4.94 31.23
N VAL A 464 17.42 3.62 31.13
CA VAL A 464 16.10 3.02 31.33
C VAL A 464 15.86 2.75 32.81
N ARG A 465 14.74 3.25 33.33
CA ARG A 465 14.24 2.86 34.65
C ARG A 465 13.38 1.60 34.59
N ARG A 466 12.40 1.58 33.68
CA ARG A 466 11.51 0.43 33.43
C ARG A 466 10.78 0.58 32.10
N PRO A 467 10.43 -0.51 31.41
CA PRO A 467 9.64 -0.45 30.18
C PRO A 467 8.20 0.04 30.44
N LEU A 468 7.61 0.72 29.47
CA LEU A 468 6.21 1.11 29.51
C LEU A 468 5.30 -0.06 29.09
N PRO A 469 4.12 -0.25 29.74
CA PRO A 469 3.26 -1.41 29.46
C PRO A 469 2.60 -1.43 28.07
N ASP A 470 2.54 -0.29 27.38
CA ASP A 470 1.71 -0.08 26.20
C ASP A 470 2.50 0.12 24.90
N GLY A 471 3.81 -0.13 24.89
CA GLY A 471 4.63 0.01 23.68
C GLY A 471 6.13 -0.19 23.92
N PRO A 472 6.97 0.14 22.92
CA PRO A 472 8.42 -0.09 22.96
C PRO A 472 9.18 0.94 23.81
N HIS A 473 8.48 1.96 24.34
CA HIS A 473 9.11 3.04 25.11
C HIS A 473 9.38 2.62 26.56
N ALA A 474 10.19 3.43 27.24
CA ALA A 474 10.54 3.23 28.63
C ALA A 474 10.43 4.52 29.44
N GLN A 475 10.28 4.37 30.75
CA GLN A 475 10.57 5.43 31.71
C GLN A 475 12.07 5.61 31.83
N LEU A 476 12.49 6.85 31.98
CA LEU A 476 13.90 7.22 32.09
C LEU A 476 14.31 7.39 33.54
N THR A 477 15.59 7.14 33.83
CA THR A 477 16.12 7.44 35.15
C THR A 477 16.06 8.95 35.45
N PRO A 478 15.96 9.38 36.72
CA PRO A 478 15.98 10.79 37.07
C PRO A 478 17.27 11.51 36.64
N ALA A 479 18.41 10.80 36.59
CA ALA A 479 19.66 11.34 36.06
C ALA A 479 19.55 11.65 34.56
N THR A 480 19.05 10.71 33.77
CA THR A 480 18.82 10.88 32.32
C THR A 480 17.84 12.00 32.03
N SER A 481 16.70 12.04 32.74
CA SER A 481 15.69 13.09 32.56
C SER A 481 16.26 14.49 32.80
N ARG A 482 17.19 14.63 33.74
CA ARG A 482 17.91 15.89 34.02
C ARG A 482 18.92 16.23 32.95
N ALA A 483 19.68 15.26 32.45
CA ALA A 483 20.61 15.43 31.35
C ALA A 483 19.89 15.96 30.11
N LEU A 484 18.79 15.31 29.72
CA LEU A 484 17.96 15.72 28.59
C LEU A 484 17.29 17.09 28.80
N ALA A 485 16.92 17.45 30.03
CA ALA A 485 16.40 18.78 30.35
C ALA A 485 17.46 19.88 30.17
N ARG A 486 18.73 19.60 30.46
CA ARG A 486 19.84 20.53 30.17
C ARG A 486 20.09 20.61 28.67
N LEU A 487 20.19 19.47 28.00
CA LEU A 487 20.33 19.39 26.54
C LEU A 487 19.27 20.22 25.82
N ALA A 488 17.99 20.06 26.17
CA ALA A 488 16.90 20.81 25.54
C ALA A 488 16.97 22.32 25.80
N ARG A 489 17.44 22.75 26.98
CA ARG A 489 17.70 24.18 27.24
C ARG A 489 18.81 24.70 26.35
N THR A 490 19.95 24.01 26.30
CA THR A 490 21.10 24.46 25.52
C THR A 490 20.78 24.53 24.02
N VAL A 491 20.13 23.49 23.46
CA VAL A 491 19.68 23.49 22.06
C VAL A 491 18.74 24.66 21.78
N HIS A 492 17.81 24.93 22.70
CA HIS A 492 16.86 26.04 22.59
C HIS A 492 17.54 27.41 22.69
N GLU A 493 18.48 27.56 23.62
CA GLU A 493 19.29 28.78 23.80
C GLU A 493 20.11 29.08 22.56
N ARG A 494 20.65 28.05 21.89
CA ARG A 494 21.35 28.13 20.60
C ARG A 494 20.41 28.28 19.38
N GLY A 495 19.13 28.56 19.60
CA GLY A 495 18.17 28.88 18.52
C GLY A 495 17.65 27.67 17.76
N GLY A 496 17.86 26.46 18.27
CA GLY A 496 17.41 25.22 17.66
C GLY A 496 16.31 24.49 18.42
N PHE A 497 15.71 23.50 17.77
CA PHE A 497 14.88 22.48 18.40
C PHE A 497 15.15 21.12 17.75
N LEU A 498 15.05 20.05 18.53
CA LEU A 498 15.24 18.67 18.09
C LEU A 498 13.89 17.96 18.16
N LEU A 499 13.32 17.66 16.98
CA LEU A 499 12.19 16.75 16.92
C LEU A 499 12.66 15.30 17.08
N ASP A 500 11.73 14.41 17.41
CA ASP A 500 12.01 12.99 17.67
C ASP A 500 12.86 12.69 18.91
N LEU A 501 12.98 13.62 19.87
CA LEU A 501 13.63 13.28 21.13
C LEU A 501 12.72 12.35 21.96
N THR A 502 12.86 11.05 21.74
CA THR A 502 12.11 9.96 22.37
C THR A 502 13.04 8.99 23.09
N PRO A 503 12.53 8.16 24.02
CA PRO A 503 13.33 7.11 24.65
C PRO A 503 13.96 6.08 23.69
N LEU A 504 13.51 6.00 22.43
CA LEU A 504 14.05 5.07 21.44
C LEU A 504 15.34 5.59 20.77
N ASN A 505 15.59 6.90 20.87
CA ASN A 505 16.76 7.56 20.30
C ASN A 505 17.82 7.84 21.37
N LEU A 506 17.86 7.02 22.44
CA LEU A 506 18.83 7.12 23.52
C LEU A 506 19.68 5.85 23.59
N VAL A 507 20.97 6.04 23.81
CA VAL A 507 21.95 4.97 24.06
C VAL A 507 22.72 5.32 25.32
N SER A 508 22.91 4.38 26.24
CA SER A 508 23.83 4.56 27.38
C SER A 508 25.06 3.70 27.20
N ASP A 509 26.18 4.32 26.86
CA ASP A 509 27.46 3.65 26.78
C ASP A 509 28.16 3.60 28.14
N ALA A 510 28.91 2.52 28.41
CA ALA A 510 29.61 2.32 29.68
C ALA A 510 30.75 3.32 29.88
N VAL A 511 31.39 3.77 28.80
CA VAL A 511 32.54 4.69 28.81
C VAL A 511 32.07 6.10 28.45
N GLU A 512 31.29 6.21 27.38
CA GLU A 512 30.94 7.49 26.77
C GLU A 512 29.66 8.13 27.37
N GLY A 513 28.97 7.40 28.24
CA GLY A 513 27.77 7.87 28.91
C GLY A 513 26.54 7.93 28.01
N LEU A 514 25.61 8.84 28.33
CA LEU A 514 24.36 8.99 27.58
C LEU A 514 24.62 9.63 26.22
N LYS A 515 24.12 9.04 25.13
CA LYS A 515 24.11 9.60 23.78
C LYS A 515 22.68 9.68 23.26
N VAL A 516 22.35 10.81 22.64
CA VAL A 516 21.16 10.99 21.82
C VAL A 516 21.56 10.69 20.39
N ILE A 517 20.93 9.68 19.79
CA ILE A 517 21.14 9.35 18.38
C ILE A 517 20.07 10.04 17.52
N ASP A 518 20.30 10.07 16.21
CA ASP A 518 19.36 10.60 15.22
C ASP A 518 19.10 12.11 15.30
N TRP A 519 20.16 12.90 15.06
CA TRP A 519 20.10 14.36 15.06
C TRP A 519 19.54 14.96 13.76
N GLU A 520 19.09 14.12 12.82
CA GLU A 520 18.66 14.53 11.48
C GLU A 520 17.43 15.47 11.47
N PHE A 521 16.73 15.56 12.61
CA PHE A 521 15.59 16.44 12.82
C PHE A 521 15.89 17.70 13.64
N LEU A 522 17.16 18.01 13.88
CA LEU A 522 17.57 19.29 14.46
C LEU A 522 17.24 20.43 13.48
N GLN A 523 16.43 21.38 13.90
CA GLN A 523 15.95 22.48 13.07
C GLN A 523 16.09 23.82 13.78
N ALA A 524 16.24 24.90 13.00
CA ALA A 524 16.22 26.26 13.52
C ALA A 524 14.77 26.75 13.63
N PHE A 525 14.50 27.68 14.56
CA PHE A 525 13.19 28.33 14.60
C PHE A 525 12.97 29.19 13.34
N PRO A 526 11.86 29.03 12.60
CA PRO A 526 11.58 29.80 11.39
C PRO A 526 11.22 31.28 11.67
N GLY A 527 11.08 31.66 12.93
CA GLY A 527 10.71 33.00 13.38
C GLY A 527 11.11 33.20 14.84
N GLU A 528 10.32 33.97 15.59
CA GLU A 528 10.59 34.22 17.00
C GLU A 528 10.71 32.91 17.79
N ARG A 529 11.77 32.81 18.60
CA ARG A 529 12.01 31.66 19.47
C ARG A 529 10.90 31.62 20.53
N PRO A 530 10.09 30.53 20.59
CA PRO A 530 9.04 30.41 21.61
C PRO A 530 9.64 30.21 23.01
N ALA A 531 8.82 30.25 24.06
CA ALA A 531 9.28 29.79 25.37
C ALA A 531 9.68 28.31 25.33
N LEU A 532 10.68 27.89 26.13
CA LEU A 532 11.17 26.50 26.15
C LEU A 532 10.04 25.46 26.37
N LEU A 533 9.06 25.77 27.21
CA LEU A 533 7.92 24.88 27.48
C LEU A 533 7.01 24.65 26.26
N ASP A 534 7.11 25.56 25.30
CA ASP A 534 6.38 25.56 24.04
C ASP A 534 7.25 25.15 22.84
N SER A 535 8.55 24.92 23.09
CA SER A 535 9.47 24.38 22.09
C SER A 535 8.99 23.03 21.55
N PRO A 536 9.10 22.79 20.22
CA PRO A 536 8.78 21.50 19.64
C PRO A 536 9.60 20.34 20.21
N THR A 537 10.83 20.57 20.69
CA THR A 537 11.62 19.57 21.43
C THR A 537 10.88 19.02 22.65
N VAL A 538 10.15 19.89 23.34
CA VAL A 538 9.49 19.59 24.61
C VAL A 538 8.09 19.06 24.39
N ARG A 539 7.28 19.77 23.60
CA ARG A 539 5.89 19.42 23.35
C ARG A 539 5.73 18.25 22.37
N GLY A 540 6.74 17.99 21.55
CA GLY A 540 6.52 17.29 20.30
C GLY A 540 5.76 18.21 19.33
N ARG A 541 5.31 17.65 18.21
CA ARG A 541 4.65 18.43 17.16
C ARG A 541 3.16 18.13 17.04
N ASP A 542 2.39 19.17 16.72
CA ASP A 542 1.05 19.08 16.13
C ASP A 542 1.18 18.97 14.60
N ASP A 543 0.41 18.10 13.96
CA ASP A 543 0.60 17.60 12.59
C ASP A 543 0.32 18.61 11.46
N ARG A 544 0.14 19.89 11.80
CA ARG A 544 -0.53 20.89 10.96
C ARG A 544 0.34 21.83 10.14
N SER A 545 1.67 21.86 10.31
CA SER A 545 2.51 22.76 9.51
C SER A 545 3.27 22.00 8.41
N PRO A 546 3.16 22.41 7.13
CA PRO A 546 3.78 21.71 6.01
C PRO A 546 5.31 21.90 5.94
N ASP A 547 5.86 22.95 6.58
CA ASP A 547 7.22 23.45 6.29
C ASP A 547 8.34 22.91 7.21
N VAL A 548 8.03 21.97 8.09
CA VAL A 548 9.00 21.40 9.04
C VAL A 548 9.06 19.90 8.82
N ASP A 549 10.27 19.36 8.68
CA ASP A 549 10.47 17.92 8.52
C ASP A 549 10.13 17.23 9.85
N THR A 550 9.28 16.20 9.80
CA THR A 550 9.00 15.38 10.99
C THR A 550 9.43 13.93 10.81
N PRO A 551 9.87 13.26 11.89
CA PRO A 551 9.96 11.81 11.92
C PRO A 551 8.65 11.16 11.44
N LEU A 552 8.78 10.07 10.67
CA LEU A 552 7.66 9.20 10.35
C LEU A 552 7.49 8.21 11.51
N GLY A 553 6.24 7.96 11.92
CA GLY A 553 5.97 6.97 12.98
C GLY A 553 6.28 7.44 14.39
N VAL A 554 6.40 8.76 14.62
CA VAL A 554 6.47 9.33 15.99
C VAL A 554 5.34 8.71 16.79
N SER A 555 5.68 8.07 17.90
CA SER A 555 4.73 7.31 18.69
C SER A 555 3.65 8.22 19.26
N SER A 556 2.54 8.32 18.53
CA SER A 556 1.36 9.02 18.98
C SER A 556 0.59 8.08 19.89
N SER A 557 0.58 8.33 21.20
CA SER A 557 -0.36 7.68 22.10
C SER A 557 -1.52 8.65 22.33
N ALA A 558 -2.69 8.34 21.78
CA ALA A 558 -3.89 9.17 21.86
C ALA A 558 -3.76 10.57 21.23
N GLY A 559 -3.02 10.70 20.12
CA GLY A 559 -2.92 11.94 19.34
C GLY A 559 -1.84 12.93 19.78
N ALA A 560 -1.09 12.63 20.84
CA ALA A 560 0.08 13.40 21.25
C ALA A 560 1.38 12.61 21.01
N VAL A 561 2.38 13.26 20.41
CA VAL A 561 3.73 12.73 20.22
C VAL A 561 4.36 12.47 21.61
N LEU A 562 4.78 11.23 21.88
CA LEU A 562 5.49 10.91 23.12
C LEU A 562 6.94 11.42 23.05
N THR A 563 7.25 12.49 23.79
CA THR A 563 8.63 12.97 23.98
C THR A 563 9.24 12.43 25.28
N VAL A 564 10.56 12.54 25.42
CA VAL A 564 11.27 12.27 26.68
C VAL A 564 10.77 13.13 27.85
N PHE A 565 10.06 14.24 27.59
CA PHE A 565 9.51 15.14 28.62
C PHE A 565 8.08 14.81 29.01
N SER A 566 7.51 13.74 28.44
CA SER A 566 6.20 13.25 28.85
C SER A 566 6.22 12.85 30.33
N PRO A 567 5.21 13.22 31.14
CA PRO A 567 5.09 12.76 32.52
C PRO A 567 5.03 11.23 32.63
N ARG A 568 4.63 10.55 31.56
CA ARG A 568 4.65 9.08 31.48
C ARG A 568 6.06 8.51 31.51
N VAL A 569 7.02 9.26 30.99
CA VAL A 569 8.43 8.88 30.85
C VAL A 569 9.23 9.30 32.09
N THR A 570 8.97 10.50 32.61
CA THR A 570 9.79 11.11 33.68
C THR A 570 9.15 11.02 35.08
N GLY A 571 7.86 10.68 35.16
CA GLY A 571 7.07 10.72 36.38
C GLY A 571 6.65 12.12 36.84
N VAL A 572 7.13 13.18 36.19
CA VAL A 572 6.86 14.57 36.59
C VAL A 572 6.36 15.42 35.43
N PRO A 573 5.49 16.42 35.70
CA PRO A 573 5.13 17.43 34.71
C PRO A 573 6.36 18.11 34.11
N ARG A 574 6.40 18.24 32.77
CA ARG A 574 7.47 18.94 32.03
C ARG A 574 7.79 20.33 32.60
N ARG A 575 6.78 21.06 33.09
CA ARG A 575 6.96 22.36 33.73
C ARG A 575 7.89 22.26 34.94
N LEU A 576 7.67 21.28 35.82
CA LEU A 576 8.52 21.09 37.00
C LEU A 576 9.93 20.66 36.60
N LEU A 577 10.04 19.70 35.68
CA LEU A 577 11.35 19.21 35.21
C LEU A 577 12.21 20.30 34.57
N LEU A 578 11.61 21.22 33.82
CA LEU A 578 12.33 22.25 33.07
C LEU A 578 12.58 23.54 33.87
N THR A 579 11.75 23.84 34.89
CA THR A 579 11.83 25.12 35.63
C THR A 579 12.32 25.02 37.07
N ARG A 580 12.29 23.83 37.69
CA ARG A 580 12.68 23.67 39.10
C ARG A 580 14.08 23.05 39.24
N PRO A 581 14.79 23.36 40.34
CA PRO A 581 16.08 22.74 40.61
C PRO A 581 15.93 21.24 40.90
N ALA A 582 16.98 20.46 40.61
CA ALA A 582 16.95 18.99 40.63
C ALA A 582 16.50 18.41 41.98
N TRP A 583 16.93 19.01 43.09
CA TRP A 583 16.60 18.56 44.44
C TRP A 583 15.09 18.63 44.74
N ALA A 584 14.36 19.57 44.11
CA ALA A 584 12.92 19.71 44.29
C ALA A 584 12.10 18.73 43.43
N VAL A 585 12.69 18.19 42.34
CA VAL A 585 12.01 17.30 41.40
C VAL A 585 12.24 15.82 41.75
N ALA A 586 13.43 15.49 42.28
CA ALA A 586 13.83 14.13 42.63
C ALA A 586 12.82 13.36 43.51
N PRO A 587 12.27 13.93 44.61
CA PRO A 587 11.35 13.18 45.47
C PRO A 587 9.99 12.88 44.81
N LEU A 588 9.61 13.64 43.77
CA LEU A 588 8.34 13.47 43.07
C LEU A 588 8.42 12.49 41.90
N ALA A 589 9.61 12.26 41.36
CA ALA A 589 9.81 11.48 40.15
C ALA A 589 9.42 10.01 40.31
N GLU A 590 9.86 9.34 41.38
CA GLU A 590 9.56 7.91 41.56
C GLU A 590 8.08 7.61 41.85
N PRO A 591 7.41 8.31 42.80
CA PRO A 591 5.98 8.12 43.01
C PRO A 591 5.18 8.40 41.73
N GLY A 592 5.54 9.45 40.99
CA GLY A 592 4.88 9.79 39.74
C GLY A 592 5.12 8.77 38.62
N MET A 593 6.35 8.23 38.50
CA MET A 593 6.66 7.15 37.56
C MET A 593 5.86 5.88 37.88
N ALA A 594 5.82 5.47 39.16
CA ALA A 594 5.06 4.31 39.60
C ALA A 594 3.56 4.46 39.33
N LEU A 595 2.99 5.63 39.63
CA LEU A 595 1.59 5.94 39.36
C LEU A 595 1.28 5.93 37.86
N ALA A 596 2.11 6.59 37.04
CA ALA A 596 1.94 6.62 35.59
C ALA A 596 2.01 5.20 34.98
N TRP A 597 2.95 4.39 35.45
CA TRP A 597 3.08 3.00 35.01
C TRP A 597 1.84 2.18 35.41
N LEU A 598 1.37 2.29 36.65
CA LEU A 598 0.17 1.59 37.13
C LEU A 598 -1.06 1.96 36.30
N LEU A 599 -1.27 3.25 36.04
CA LEU A 599 -2.37 3.75 35.23
C LEU A 599 -2.32 3.20 33.79
N LEU A 600 -1.13 3.11 33.20
CA LEU A 600 -0.94 2.54 31.86
C LEU A 600 -1.17 1.03 31.85
N THR A 601 -0.72 0.31 32.87
CA THR A 601 -0.96 -1.13 33.03
C THR A 601 -2.46 -1.39 33.13
N LEU A 602 -3.17 -0.66 33.98
CA LEU A 602 -4.64 -0.74 34.12
C LEU A 602 -5.34 -0.42 32.80
N ARG A 603 -4.97 0.68 32.12
CA ARG A 603 -5.53 1.06 30.83
C ARG A 603 -5.30 -0.01 29.76
N THR A 604 -4.12 -0.62 29.75
CA THR A 604 -3.74 -1.67 28.78
C THR A 604 -4.52 -2.96 29.06
N ALA A 605 -4.67 -3.32 30.33
CA ALA A 605 -5.50 -4.44 30.75
C ALA A 605 -6.97 -4.23 30.33
N VAL A 606 -7.54 -3.05 30.57
CA VAL A 606 -8.89 -2.67 30.13
C VAL A 606 -9.03 -2.70 28.61
N LYS A 607 -8.03 -2.19 27.87
CA LYS A 607 -8.04 -2.21 26.39
C LYS A 607 -7.99 -3.65 25.85
N ARG A 608 -7.23 -4.53 26.49
CA ARG A 608 -7.14 -5.97 26.13
C ARG A 608 -8.40 -6.75 26.54
N SER A 609 -9.09 -6.36 27.61
CA SER A 609 -10.33 -7.01 28.05
C SER A 609 -11.56 -6.57 27.26
N ARG A 610 -11.61 -5.32 26.77
CA ARG A 610 -12.70 -4.79 25.92
C ARG A 610 -13.15 -5.70 24.77
N PRO A 611 -12.25 -6.25 23.92
CA PRO A 611 -12.68 -7.16 22.85
C PRO A 611 -13.21 -8.50 23.39
N ARG A 612 -12.78 -8.97 24.57
CA ARG A 612 -13.33 -10.17 25.21
C ARG A 612 -14.73 -9.91 25.77
N VAL A 613 -14.94 -8.78 26.43
CA VAL A 613 -16.24 -8.33 26.94
C VAL A 613 -17.22 -8.06 25.78
N LEU A 614 -16.79 -7.38 24.71
CA LEU A 614 -17.61 -7.15 23.51
C LEU A 614 -17.93 -8.46 22.76
N ARG A 615 -16.99 -9.43 22.71
CA ARG A 615 -17.27 -10.76 22.16
C ARG A 615 -18.24 -11.56 23.03
N ALA A 616 -18.10 -11.49 24.36
CA ALA A 616 -19.01 -12.12 25.30
C ALA A 616 -20.42 -11.50 25.21
N ALA A 617 -20.52 -10.17 25.18
CA ALA A 617 -21.78 -9.45 24.99
C ALA A 617 -22.41 -9.74 23.62
N ARG A 618 -21.63 -9.82 22.53
CA ARG A 618 -22.13 -10.23 21.21
C ARG A 618 -22.57 -11.69 21.17
N ARG A 619 -21.92 -12.60 21.90
CA ARG A 619 -22.35 -14.00 22.04
C ARG A 619 -23.63 -14.11 22.86
N ALA A 620 -23.74 -13.36 23.96
CA ALA A 620 -24.95 -13.30 24.77
C ALA A 620 -26.12 -12.68 23.99
N ALA A 621 -25.89 -11.60 23.24
CA ALA A 621 -26.91 -10.98 22.38
C ALA A 621 -27.33 -11.90 21.23
N ARG A 622 -26.40 -12.64 20.60
CA ARG A 622 -26.74 -13.67 19.61
C ARG A 622 -27.52 -14.85 20.23
N GLY A 623 -27.14 -15.28 21.43
CA GLY A 623 -27.86 -16.31 22.17
C GLY A 623 -29.29 -15.89 22.53
N ALA A 624 -29.48 -14.63 22.94
CA ALA A 624 -30.81 -14.07 23.22
C ALA A 624 -31.67 -13.96 21.95
N VAL A 625 -31.09 -13.55 20.81
CA VAL A 625 -31.81 -13.47 19.53
C VAL A 625 -32.19 -14.85 18.99
N VAL A 626 -31.35 -15.87 19.17
CA VAL A 626 -31.67 -17.27 18.80
C VAL A 626 -32.69 -17.89 19.76
N GLY A 627 -32.62 -17.57 21.06
CA GLY A 627 -33.62 -18.01 22.04
C GLY A 627 -35.01 -17.44 21.81
N VAL A 628 -35.11 -16.19 21.35
CA VAL A 628 -36.41 -15.57 21.00
C VAL A 628 -36.99 -16.14 19.69
N ALA A 629 -36.15 -16.60 18.75
CA ALA A 629 -36.60 -17.27 17.54
C ALA A 629 -37.08 -18.73 17.80
N SER A 630 -36.56 -19.39 18.84
CA SER A 630 -36.96 -20.75 19.25
C SER A 630 -38.27 -20.81 20.04
N LEU A 631 -38.82 -19.68 20.49
CA LEU A 631 -40.06 -19.59 21.28
C LEU A 631 -41.27 -19.15 20.44
N ARG A 632 -41.14 -19.16 19.10
CA ARG A 632 -42.23 -18.87 18.14
C ARG A 632 -42.37 -19.93 17.04
N GLY A 633 -41.81 -21.12 17.25
CA GLY A 633 -41.99 -22.29 16.38
C GLY A 633 -42.95 -23.28 17.00
#